data_AF-A0A832VMI0-F1
#
_entry.id   AF-A0A832VMI0-F1
#
_cell.length_a   1.000
_cell.length_b   1.000
_cell.length_c   1.000
_cell.angle_alpha   90.00
_cell.angle_beta   90.00
_cell.angle_gamma   90.00
#
_symmetry.space_group_name_H-M   'P 1'
#
loop_
_entity.id
_entity.type
_entity.pdbx_description
1 polymer ?
#
loop_
_entity_poly.entity_id
_entity_poly.type
_entity_poly.pdbx_seq_one_letter_code
_entity_poly.pdbx_strand_id
1 'polypeptide(L)'
;MRGDSVLVLFVMSVIVVGMVSPAFAAQLNWDAKTPDTADFPKFKFQRTAFIDYKQGGSIADALRGKDLTMEFTADSSTPGVSDLIQKINDNLHSMQSTASVKDLKVEYHASITGRGDNASVDYRIILTPT
;
A
#
# COMPACT_ATOMS: atom_id res chain seq x y z
N MET A 1 5.09 -26.62 -11.50
CA MET A 1 5.28 -25.36 -10.73
C MET A 1 5.14 -24.10 -11.62
N ARG A 2 4.12 -23.98 -12.48
CA ARG A 2 4.05 -22.86 -13.47
C ARG A 2 2.68 -22.18 -13.62
N GLY A 3 1.56 -22.78 -13.18
CA GLY A 3 0.22 -22.16 -13.26
C GLY A 3 -0.19 -21.46 -11.97
N ASP A 4 0.01 -22.12 -10.83
CA ASP A 4 -0.51 -21.67 -9.53
C ASP A 4 0.11 -20.34 -9.07
N SER A 5 1.41 -20.13 -9.33
CA SER A 5 2.09 -18.87 -8.98
C SER A 5 1.58 -17.67 -9.79
N VAL A 6 1.18 -17.89 -11.05
CA VAL A 6 0.64 -16.81 -11.90
C VAL A 6 -0.76 -16.42 -11.45
N LEU A 7 -1.57 -17.41 -11.06
CA LEU A 7 -2.90 -17.17 -10.49
C LEU A 7 -2.81 -16.36 -9.19
N VAL A 8 -1.88 -16.72 -8.30
CA VAL A 8 -1.66 -15.99 -7.03
C VAL A 8 -1.24 -14.53 -7.29
N LEU A 9 -0.31 -14.30 -8.23
CA LEU A 9 0.11 -12.95 -8.62
C LEU A 9 -1.05 -12.14 -9.23
N PHE A 10 -1.89 -12.77 -10.04
CA PHE A 10 -3.06 -12.13 -10.63
C PHE A 10 -4.13 -11.77 -9.59
N VAL A 11 -4.45 -12.70 -8.68
CA VAL A 11 -5.39 -12.44 -7.58
C VAL A 11 -4.87 -11.33 -6.67
N MET A 12 -3.56 -11.33 -6.37
CA MET A 12 -2.91 -10.26 -5.62
C MET A 12 -3.08 -8.90 -6.29
N SER A 13 -2.80 -8.81 -7.59
CA SER A 13 -2.92 -7.55 -8.33
C SER A 13 -4.37 -7.06 -8.41
N VAL A 14 -5.35 -7.95 -8.59
CA VAL A 14 -6.78 -7.59 -8.59
C VAL A 14 -7.25 -7.12 -7.22
N ILE A 15 -6.80 -7.74 -6.13
CA ILE A 15 -7.19 -7.35 -4.75
C ILE A 15 -6.61 -5.99 -4.37
N VAL A 16 -5.35 -5.73 -4.75
CA VAL A 16 -4.70 -4.43 -4.54
C VAL A 16 -5.47 -3.29 -5.22
N VAL A 17 -6.04 -3.53 -6.40
CA VAL A 17 -6.80 -2.51 -7.14
C VAL A 17 -8.28 -2.47 -6.74
N GLY A 18 -8.87 -3.60 -6.36
CA GLY A 18 -10.32 -3.75 -6.12
C GLY A 18 -10.78 -3.44 -4.69
N MET A 19 -9.87 -3.46 -3.70
CA MET A 19 -10.20 -3.20 -2.29
C MET A 19 -9.86 -1.78 -1.82
N VAL A 20 -9.91 -0.80 -2.72
CA VAL A 20 -9.93 0.63 -2.36
C VAL A 20 -11.37 1.08 -2.07
N SER A 21 -12.04 0.45 -1.10
CA SER A 21 -13.15 1.14 -0.45
C SER A 21 -12.54 2.34 0.29
N PRO A 22 -13.03 3.58 0.06
CA PRO A 22 -12.43 4.75 0.67
C PRO A 22 -12.71 4.70 2.16
N ALA A 23 -11.72 4.27 2.92
CA ALA A 23 -11.77 4.30 4.35
C ALA A 23 -10.51 5.03 4.82
N PHE A 24 -10.72 6.29 5.15
CA PHE A 24 -9.73 7.34 5.40
C PHE A 24 -9.04 7.19 6.76
N ALA A 25 -8.42 6.04 7.02
CA ALA A 25 -7.57 5.86 8.20
C ALA A 25 -6.10 5.96 7.77
N ALA A 26 -5.64 7.19 7.56
CA ALA A 26 -4.22 7.51 7.42
C ALA A 26 -3.69 7.94 8.78
N GLN A 27 -2.58 7.33 9.25
CA GLN A 27 -1.87 7.80 10.43
C GLN A 27 -0.79 8.80 9.98
N LEU A 28 -0.90 10.04 10.41
CA LEU A 28 0.14 11.04 10.26
C LEU A 28 1.08 10.95 11.46
N ASN A 29 2.36 10.67 11.21
CA ASN A 29 3.41 10.81 12.20
C ASN A 29 4.31 11.98 11.80
N TRP A 30 4.30 13.03 12.61
CA TRP A 30 5.15 14.20 12.43
C TRP A 30 5.64 14.66 13.81
N ASP A 31 6.95 14.78 13.97
CA ASP A 31 7.57 15.39 15.15
C ASP A 31 7.89 16.85 14.83
N ALA A 32 7.07 17.77 15.35
CA ALA A 32 7.23 19.21 15.16
C ALA A 32 8.28 19.79 16.12
N LYS A 33 9.49 19.22 16.14
CA LYS A 33 10.65 19.88 16.74
C LYS A 33 11.13 21.01 15.82
N THR A 34 11.93 21.92 16.37
CA THR A 34 12.48 23.11 15.69
C THR A 34 12.89 22.85 14.23
N PRO A 35 12.75 23.82 13.30
CA PRO A 35 12.97 23.63 11.85
C PRO A 35 14.28 22.91 11.49
N ASP A 36 15.31 23.07 12.33
CA ASP A 36 16.65 22.51 12.16
C ASP A 36 16.76 21.02 12.55
N THR A 37 15.70 20.47 13.15
CA THR A 37 15.59 19.09 13.69
C THR A 37 14.25 18.43 13.37
N ALA A 38 13.41 19.08 12.56
CA ALA A 38 12.09 18.57 12.22
C ALA A 38 12.23 17.35 11.32
N ASP A 39 11.72 16.21 11.76
CA ASP A 39 11.66 15.01 10.92
C ASP A 39 10.70 15.25 9.75
N PHE A 40 11.05 14.71 8.58
CA PHE A 40 10.17 14.69 7.42
C PHE A 40 8.82 14.03 7.80
N PRO A 41 7.68 14.64 7.43
CA PRO A 41 6.37 14.10 7.78
C PRO A 41 6.19 12.71 7.16
N LYS A 42 5.67 11.75 7.93
CA LYS A 42 5.40 10.38 7.44
C LYS A 42 3.91 10.09 7.47
N PHE A 43 3.34 9.81 6.32
CA PHE A 43 1.94 9.41 6.17
C PHE A 43 1.88 7.90 6.00
N LYS A 44 1.31 7.20 6.99
CA LYS A 44 1.20 5.73 7.00
C LYS A 44 -0.23 5.31 6.73
N PHE A 45 -0.41 4.47 5.73
CA PHE A 45 -1.68 3.84 5.38
C PHE A 45 -1.52 2.35 5.65
N GLN A 46 -2.31 1.80 6.57
CA GLN A 46 -2.25 0.38 6.89
C GLN A 46 -3.64 -0.21 6.99
N ARG A 47 -3.82 -1.37 6.39
CA ARG A 47 -5.10 -2.07 6.29
C ARG A 47 -4.87 -3.58 6.28
N THR A 48 -5.88 -4.29 6.76
CA THR A 48 -5.99 -5.73 6.62
C THR A 48 -7.30 -6.03 5.90
N ALA A 49 -7.23 -6.84 4.86
CA ALA A 49 -8.38 -7.40 4.16
C ALA A 49 -8.46 -8.91 4.42
N PHE A 50 -9.67 -9.46 4.35
CA PHE A 50 -9.92 -10.88 4.52
C PHE A 50 -10.55 -11.46 3.26
N ILE A 51 -10.10 -12.65 2.88
CA ILE A 51 -10.64 -13.43 1.77
C ILE A 51 -11.19 -14.72 2.37
N ASP A 52 -12.51 -14.87 2.35
CA ASP A 52 -13.16 -16.11 2.79
C ASP A 52 -13.35 -17.07 1.62
N TYR A 53 -12.92 -18.32 1.79
CA TYR A 53 -13.05 -19.39 0.79
C TYR A 53 -13.53 -20.71 1.42
N LYS A 54 -14.55 -20.61 2.29
CA LYS A 54 -15.15 -21.75 3.03
C LYS A 54 -15.63 -22.90 2.15
N GLN A 55 -16.04 -22.60 0.91
CA GLN A 55 -16.50 -23.61 -0.05
C GLN A 55 -15.35 -24.23 -0.86
N GLY A 56 -14.09 -23.88 -0.58
CA GLY A 56 -12.93 -24.35 -1.32
C GLY A 56 -12.76 -23.65 -2.67
N GLY A 57 -12.37 -24.41 -3.68
CA GLY A 57 -12.12 -23.93 -5.04
C GLY A 57 -10.68 -23.45 -5.27
N SER A 58 -10.42 -22.95 -6.48
CA SER A 58 -9.07 -22.59 -6.92
C SER A 58 -8.41 -21.51 -6.06
N ILE A 59 -9.19 -20.61 -5.46
CA ILE A 59 -8.67 -19.60 -4.51
C ILE A 59 -8.17 -20.27 -3.23
N ALA A 60 -8.91 -21.25 -2.71
CA ALA A 60 -8.50 -21.99 -1.52
C ALA A 60 -7.24 -22.82 -1.79
N ASP A 61 -7.15 -23.46 -2.95
CA ASP A 61 -5.97 -24.24 -3.37
C ASP A 61 -4.74 -23.34 -3.57
N ALA A 62 -4.94 -22.13 -4.08
CA ALA A 62 -3.90 -21.16 -4.31
C ALA A 62 -3.37 -20.53 -3.02
N LEU A 63 -4.23 -20.31 -2.02
CA LEU A 63 -3.91 -19.54 -0.81
C LEU A 63 -3.63 -20.40 0.42
N ARG A 64 -4.23 -21.59 0.57
CA ARG A 64 -4.04 -22.43 1.77
C ARG A 64 -2.57 -22.71 2.04
N GLY A 65 -2.14 -22.42 3.27
CA GLY A 65 -0.77 -22.64 3.72
C GLY A 65 0.26 -21.74 3.03
N LYS A 66 -0.17 -20.71 2.28
CA LYS A 66 0.74 -19.71 1.72
C LYS A 66 1.02 -18.62 2.74
N ASP A 67 2.29 -18.27 2.81
CA ASP A 67 2.79 -17.08 3.47
C ASP A 67 3.69 -16.36 2.47
N LEU A 68 3.24 -15.21 1.99
CA LEU A 68 3.89 -14.46 0.91
C LEU A 68 4.01 -13.02 1.32
N THR A 69 5.21 -12.46 1.20
CA THR A 69 5.48 -11.05 1.48
C THR A 69 6.10 -10.39 0.25
N MET A 70 5.67 -9.17 -0.03
CA MET A 70 6.21 -8.30 -1.07
C MET A 70 6.55 -6.95 -0.45
N GLU A 71 7.78 -6.51 -0.67
CA GLU A 71 8.26 -5.20 -0.24
C GLU A 71 8.89 -4.48 -1.42
N PHE A 72 8.58 -3.20 -1.58
CA PHE A 72 9.31 -2.34 -2.51
C PHE A 72 9.44 -0.92 -1.98
N THR A 73 10.49 -0.25 -2.43
CA THR A 73 10.71 1.17 -2.22
C THR A 73 10.80 1.85 -3.57
N ALA A 74 10.18 3.02 -3.69
CA ALA A 74 10.26 3.89 -4.85
C ALA A 74 10.51 5.33 -4.40
N ASP A 75 11.08 6.13 -5.29
CA ASP A 75 11.34 7.55 -5.06
C ASP A 75 10.94 8.39 -6.29
N SER A 76 11.16 9.70 -6.24
CA SER A 76 10.83 10.64 -7.32
C SER A 76 11.42 10.29 -8.69
N SER A 77 12.47 9.47 -8.75
CA SER A 77 13.05 9.01 -10.02
C SER A 77 12.22 7.89 -10.69
N THR A 78 11.28 7.28 -9.95
CA THR A 78 10.42 6.23 -10.45
C THR A 78 9.24 6.84 -11.22
N PRO A 79 8.97 6.45 -12.49
CA PRO A 79 7.96 7.11 -13.35
C PRO A 79 6.57 7.25 -12.74
N GLY A 80 6.12 6.30 -11.91
CA GLY A 80 4.82 6.36 -11.23
C GLY A 80 4.76 7.27 -10.00
N VAL A 81 5.90 7.65 -9.42
CA VAL A 81 5.95 8.51 -8.23
C VAL A 81 5.80 9.99 -8.61
N SER A 82 6.33 10.40 -9.76
CA SER A 82 6.11 11.76 -10.29
C SER A 82 4.60 12.05 -10.47
N ASP A 83 3.85 11.11 -11.04
CA ASP A 83 2.39 11.23 -11.20
C ASP A 83 1.67 11.30 -9.84
N LEU A 84 2.16 10.56 -8.85
CA LEU A 84 1.63 10.60 -7.49
C LEU A 84 1.88 11.96 -6.82
N ILE A 85 3.09 12.51 -6.95
CA ILE A 85 3.45 13.85 -6.47
C ILE A 85 2.53 14.89 -7.09
N GLN A 86 2.31 14.82 -8.40
CA GLN A 86 1.41 15.74 -9.11
C GLN A 86 -0.01 15.67 -8.53
N LYS A 87 -0.58 14.47 -8.38
CA LYS A 87 -1.92 14.30 -7.80
C LYS A 87 -2.04 14.82 -6.37
N ILE A 88 -1.00 14.64 -5.55
CA ILE A 88 -0.93 15.20 -4.20
C ILE A 88 -0.94 16.73 -4.26
N ASN A 89 -0.10 17.33 -5.10
CA ASN A 89 -0.02 18.79 -5.25
C ASN A 89 -1.31 19.38 -5.81
N ASP A 90 -1.95 18.74 -6.78
CA ASP A 90 -3.26 19.14 -7.31
C ASP A 90 -4.32 19.15 -6.20
N ASN A 91 -4.32 18.13 -5.33
CA ASN A 91 -5.23 18.06 -4.19
C ASN A 91 -4.92 19.17 -3.16
N LEU A 92 -3.67 19.37 -2.79
CA LEU A 92 -3.24 20.45 -1.88
C LEU A 92 -3.66 21.83 -2.42
N HIS A 93 -3.45 22.09 -3.71
CA HIS A 93 -3.85 23.33 -4.36
C HIS A 93 -5.37 23.49 -4.36
N SER A 94 -6.14 22.43 -4.63
CA SER A 94 -7.61 22.47 -4.56
C SER A 94 -8.14 22.81 -3.16
N MET A 95 -7.36 22.48 -2.12
CA MET A 95 -7.62 22.82 -0.72
C MET A 95 -7.03 24.18 -0.31
N GLN A 96 -6.55 24.99 -1.26
CA GLN A 96 -5.91 26.29 -1.02
C GLN A 96 -4.67 26.22 -0.11
N SER A 97 -4.00 25.06 -0.05
CA SER A 97 -2.75 24.90 0.70
C SER A 97 -1.60 25.60 -0.01
N THR A 98 -0.70 26.22 0.76
CA THR A 98 0.56 26.79 0.26
C THR A 98 1.70 25.76 0.23
N ALA A 99 1.48 24.57 0.78
CA ALA A 99 2.47 23.49 0.78
C ALA A 99 2.53 22.79 -0.59
N SER A 100 3.73 22.36 -0.96
CA SER A 100 3.96 21.51 -2.14
C SER A 100 4.98 20.43 -1.83
N VAL A 101 4.78 19.25 -2.42
CA VAL A 101 5.70 18.13 -2.37
C VAL A 101 6.61 18.21 -3.59
N LYS A 102 7.93 18.25 -3.37
CA LYS A 102 8.93 18.24 -4.45
C LYS A 102 9.44 16.84 -4.70
N ASP A 103 9.83 16.16 -3.62
CA ASP A 103 10.30 14.79 -3.67
C ASP A 103 9.48 13.89 -2.73
N LEU A 104 9.40 12.61 -3.09
CA LEU A 104 8.60 11.65 -2.35
C LEU A 104 9.28 10.29 -2.33
N LYS A 105 9.52 9.77 -1.13
CA LYS A 105 9.83 8.36 -0.92
C LYS A 105 8.55 7.59 -0.60
N VAL A 106 8.37 6.47 -1.28
CA VAL A 106 7.25 5.53 -1.10
C VAL A 106 7.79 4.19 -0.64
N GLU A 107 7.33 3.72 0.51
CA GLU A 107 7.62 2.36 1.01
C GLU A 107 6.32 1.56 1.00
N TYR A 108 6.32 0.43 0.30
CA TYR A 108 5.19 -0.47 0.22
C TYR A 108 5.55 -1.84 0.80
N HIS A 109 4.64 -2.37 1.60
CA HIS A 109 4.69 -3.73 2.12
C HIS A 109 3.31 -4.36 1.95
N ALA A 110 3.24 -5.56 1.40
CA ALA A 110 2.05 -6.38 1.44
C ALA A 110 2.41 -7.81 1.82
N SER A 111 1.58 -8.44 2.66
CA SER A 111 1.70 -9.84 3.01
C SER A 111 0.37 -10.56 2.88
N ILE A 112 0.40 -11.81 2.46
CA ILE A 112 -0.73 -12.74 2.52
C ILE A 112 -0.40 -13.86 3.48
N THR A 113 -1.39 -14.19 4.30
CA THR A 113 -1.34 -15.37 5.14
C THR A 113 -2.62 -16.17 4.90
N GLY A 114 -2.49 -17.26 4.15
CA GLY A 114 -3.60 -18.16 3.87
C GLY A 114 -3.70 -19.29 4.89
N ARG A 115 -4.87 -19.38 5.51
CA ARG A 115 -5.23 -20.35 6.54
C ARG A 115 -6.24 -21.36 5.97
N GLY A 116 -6.81 -22.20 6.84
CA GLY A 116 -7.73 -23.27 6.48
C GLY A 116 -8.83 -22.83 5.52
N ASP A 117 -9.69 -21.91 5.93
CA ASP A 117 -10.87 -21.50 5.12
C ASP A 117 -10.89 -20.02 4.75
N ASN A 118 -9.82 -19.30 5.08
CA ASN A 118 -9.67 -17.88 4.78
C ASN A 118 -8.20 -17.47 4.65
N ALA A 119 -7.97 -16.32 4.04
CA ALA A 119 -6.68 -15.65 4.04
C ALA A 119 -6.83 -14.22 4.57
N SER A 120 -5.76 -13.69 5.16
CA SER A 120 -5.61 -12.26 5.43
C SER A 120 -4.61 -11.66 4.46
N VAL A 121 -4.90 -10.45 3.98
CA VAL A 121 -3.99 -9.61 3.21
C VAL A 121 -3.70 -8.37 4.03
N ASP A 122 -2.47 -8.22 4.50
CA ASP A 122 -2.02 -7.03 5.21
C ASP A 122 -1.26 -6.16 4.23
N TYR A 123 -1.61 -4.88 4.13
CA TYR A 123 -0.87 -3.94 3.30
C TYR A 123 -0.58 -2.65 4.05
N ARG A 124 0.61 -2.11 3.80
CA ARG A 124 1.14 -0.87 4.39
C ARG A 124 1.84 -0.05 3.32
N ILE A 125 1.46 1.22 3.25
CA ILE A 125 2.11 2.23 2.40
C ILE A 125 2.59 3.35 3.31
N ILE A 126 3.85 3.75 3.17
CA ILE A 126 4.40 4.93 3.85
C ILE A 126 4.84 5.93 2.79
N LEU A 127 4.29 7.13 2.87
CA LEU A 127 4.69 8.27 2.07
C LEU A 127 5.53 9.20 2.94
N THR A 128 6.74 9.52 2.48
CA THR A 128 7.65 10.46 3.15
C THR A 128 8.03 11.54 2.13
N PRO A 129 7.40 12.73 2.15
CA PRO A 129 7.87 13.88 1.40
C PRO A 129 9.29 14.25 1.85
N THR A 130 10.19 14.50 0.91
CA THR A 130 11.60 14.83 1.16
C THR A 130 12.01 16.13 0.51
#